data_AF-A0A1M3GWH5-F1
#
_entry.id   AF-A0A1M3GWH5-F1
#
_cell.length_a   1.000
_cell.length_b   1.000
_cell.length_c   1.000
_cell.angle_alpha   90.00
_cell.angle_beta   90.00
_cell.angle_gamma   90.00
#
_symmetry.space_group_name_H-M   'P 1'
#
loop_
_entity.id
_entity.type
_entity.pdbx_description
1 polymer ?
#
loop_
_entity_poly.entity_id
_entity_poly.type
_entity_poly.pdbx_seq_one_letter_code
_entity_poly.pdbx_strand_id
1 'polypeptide(L)' 'MYTSRLTQKHQATIPQDIRKLLELHEGDLVGFEIYDHQVIVRKVTPLDLEFARALENTLTEWKSEEDDELYADL' A
#
# COMPACT_ATOMS: atom_id res chain seq x y z
N MET A 1 14.57 -17.06 -6.47
CA MET A 1 13.45 -16.26 -7.03
C MET A 1 12.16 -16.95 -6.65
N TYR A 2 11.23 -16.25 -6.01
CA TYR A 2 9.91 -16.80 -5.68
C TYR A 2 8.88 -16.32 -6.71
N THR A 3 7.93 -17.18 -7.08
CA THR A 3 6.90 -16.85 -8.06
C THR A 3 5.55 -17.40 -7.60
N SER A 4 4.49 -16.64 -7.81
CA SER A 4 3.12 -17.05 -7.52
C SER A 4 2.23 -16.80 -8.74
N ARG A 5 1.21 -17.64 -8.91
CA ARG A 5 0.23 -17.46 -9.99
C ARG A 5 -0.84 -16.46 -9.56
N LEU A 6 -1.14 -15.52 -10.44
CA LEU A 6 -2.29 -14.63 -10.29
C LEU A 6 -3.58 -15.41 -10.57
N THR A 7 -4.53 -15.37 -9.64
CA THR A 7 -5.86 -15.96 -9.80
C THR A 7 -6.77 -15.04 -10.63
N GLN A 8 -7.94 -15.53 -11.03
CA GLN A 8 -8.95 -14.73 -11.73
C GLN A 8 -9.45 -13.53 -10.90
N LYS A 9 -9.32 -13.59 -9.56
CA LYS A 9 -9.67 -12.49 -8.66
C LYS A 9 -8.49 -11.54 -8.41
N HIS A 10 -7.45 -11.61 -9.24
CA HIS A 10 -6.25 -10.79 -9.13
C HIS A 10 -5.49 -10.97 -7.80
N GLN A 11 -5.59 -12.16 -7.20
CA GLN A 11 -4.85 -12.50 -5.98
C GLN A 11 -3.65 -13.37 -6.33
N ALA A 12 -2.51 -13.13 -5.67
CA ALA A 12 -1.35 -14.01 -5.71
C ALA A 12 -0.94 -14.34 -4.27
N THR A 13 -0.66 -15.62 -4.00
CA THR A 13 -0.25 -16.05 -2.66
C THR A 13 1.15 -15.54 -2.34
N ILE A 14 1.36 -14.97 -1.15
CA ILE A 14 2.70 -14.64 -0.66
C ILE A 14 3.39 -15.94 -0.20
N PRO A 15 4.52 -16.35 -0.82
CA PRO A 15 5.27 -17.55 -0.46
C PRO A 15 5.60 -17.61 1.04
N GLN A 16 5.68 -18.83 1.59
CA GLN A 16 5.86 -19.03 3.02
C GLN A 16 7.10 -18.33 3.58
N ASP A 17 8.24 -18.41 2.88
CA ASP A 17 9.48 -17.78 3.34
C ASP A 17 9.37 -16.26 3.40
N ILE A 18 8.68 -15.65 2.43
CA ILE A 18 8.43 -14.20 2.40
C ILE A 18 7.47 -13.81 3.54
N ARG A 19 6.42 -14.60 3.80
CA ARG A 19 5.52 -14.35 4.95
C ARG A 19 6.26 -14.41 6.28
N LYS A 20 7.16 -15.38 6.46
CA LYS A 20 7.99 -15.48 7.67
C LYS A 20 8.94 -14.30 7.80
N LEU A 21 9.60 -13.92 6.69
CA LEU A 21 10.53 -12.79 6.66
C LEU A 21 9.85 -11.46 7.04
N LEU A 22 8.62 -11.24 6.56
CA LEU A 22 7.84 -10.03 6.85
C LEU A 22 6.95 -10.17 8.09
N GLU A 23 7.02 -11.30 8.81
CA GLU A 23 6.16 -11.63 9.95
C GLU A 23 4.66 -11.40 9.67
N LEU A 24 4.21 -11.83 8.50
CA LEU A 24 2.83 -11.68 8.03
C LEU A 24 1.91 -12.77 8.59
N HIS A 25 0.81 -12.33 9.17
CA HIS A 25 -0.26 -13.12 9.74
C HIS A 25 -1.59 -12.79 9.04
N GLU A 26 -2.60 -13.60 9.28
CA GLU A 26 -3.95 -13.31 8.82
C GLU A 26 -4.44 -11.97 9.42
N GLY A 27 -5.01 -11.12 8.57
CA GLY A 27 -5.48 -9.78 8.96
C GLY A 27 -4.42 -8.68 8.89
N ASP A 28 -3.13 -9.01 8.69
CA ASP A 28 -2.11 -7.99 8.47
C ASP A 28 -2.35 -7.24 7.15
N LEU A 29 -2.12 -5.93 7.19
CA LEU A 29 -2.14 -5.09 6.01
C LEU A 29 -0.78 -5.16 5.30
N VAL A 30 -0.84 -5.19 3.97
CA VAL A 30 0.34 -5.22 3.10
C VAL A 30 0.31 -3.99 2.20
N GLY A 31 1.39 -3.22 2.23
CA GLY A 31 1.59 -2.03 1.41
C GLY A 31 2.31 -2.38 0.13
N PHE A 32 1.93 -1.72 -0.96
CA PHE A 32 2.57 -1.83 -2.26
C PHE A 32 3.14 -0.47 -2.62
N GLU A 33 4.45 -0.41 -2.80
CA GLU A 33 5.16 0.80 -3.22
C GLU A 33 5.70 0.58 -4.63
N ILE A 34 5.41 1.52 -5.53
CA ILE A 34 5.78 1.41 -6.95
C ILE A 34 7.04 2.22 -7.18
N TYR A 35 8.06 1.57 -7.75
CA TYR A 35 9.30 2.18 -8.18
C TYR A 35 9.56 1.77 -9.63
N ASP A 36 9.34 2.69 -10.57
CA ASP A 36 9.35 2.43 -12.01
C ASP A 36 8.46 1.24 -12.40
N HIS A 37 9.09 0.12 -12.78
CA HIS A 37 8.44 -1.12 -13.23
C HIS A 37 8.55 -2.23 -12.19
N GLN A 38 8.84 -1.87 -10.94
CA GLN A 38 8.97 -2.78 -9.81
C GLN A 38 8.03 -2.38 -8.69
N VAL A 39 7.57 -3.38 -7.94
CA VAL A 39 6.72 -3.17 -6.76
C VAL A 39 7.42 -3.75 -5.55
N ILE A 40 7.56 -2.93 -4.52
CA ILE A 40 8.03 -3.34 -3.20
C ILE A 40 6.81 -3.66 -2.35
N VAL A 41 6.87 -4.80 -1.67
CA VAL A 41 5.81 -5.28 -0.79
C VAL A 41 6.32 -5.23 0.64
N ARG A 42 5.59 -4.55 1.53
CA ARG A 42 5.93 -4.45 2.95
C ARG A 42 4.74 -4.70 3.86
N LYS A 43 4.99 -5.12 5.10
CA LYS A 43 3.97 -5.13 6.15
C LYS A 43 3.69 -3.69 6.57
N VAL A 44 2.41 -3.34 6.68
CA VAL A 44 1.97 -2.03 7.18
C VAL A 44 1.79 -2.15 8.68
N THR A 45 2.40 -1.22 9.41
CA THR A 45 2.29 -1.10 10.85
C THR A 45 1.23 -0.07 11.23
N PRO A 46 0.68 -0.11 12.46
CA PRO A 46 -0.20 0.95 12.95
C PRO A 46 0.44 2.34 12.87
N LEU A 47 1.76 2.44 13.10
CA LEU A 47 2.50 3.70 13.00
C LEU A 47 2.46 4.27 11.58
N ASP A 48 2.54 3.42 10.55
CA ASP A 48 2.43 3.86 9.15
C ASP A 48 1.06 4.50 8.88
N LEU A 49 -0.01 3.92 9.43
CA LEU A 49 -1.37 4.44 9.28
C LEU A 49 -1.54 5.77 10.02
N GLU A 50 -1.04 5.86 11.25
CA GLU A 50 -1.10 7.08 12.04
C GLU A 50 -0.27 8.21 11.44
N PHE A 51 0.90 7.90 10.87
CA PHE A 51 1.69 8.87 10.14
C PHE A 51 0.95 9.39 8.90
N ALA A 52 0.35 8.49 8.10
CA ALA A 52 -0.45 8.89 6.93
C ALA A 52 -1.63 9.79 7.32
N ARG A 53 -2.36 9.42 8.39
CA ARG A 53 -3.46 10.23 8.93
C ARG A 53 -3.01 11.58 9.46
N ALA A 54 -1.88 11.61 10.18
CA ALA A 54 -1.33 12.86 10.72
C ALA A 54 -0.94 13.80 9.57
N LEU A 55 -0.31 13.28 8.51
CA LEU A 55 0.05 14.05 7.33
C LEU A 55 -1.19 14.61 6.62
N GLU A 56 -2.23 13.80 6.41
CA GLU A 56 -3.49 14.23 5.81
C GLU A 56 -4.14 15.40 6.58
N ASN A 57 -4.04 15.38 7.91
CA ASN A 57 -4.58 16.44 8.78
C ASN A 57 -3.75 17.73 8.73
N THR A 58 -2.49 17.67 8.30
CA THR A 58 -1.62 18.85 8.16
C THR A 58 -1.68 19.48 6.76
N LEU A 59 -2.16 18.75 5.76
CA LEU A 59 -2.31 19.22 4.37
C LEU A 59 -3.66 19.93 4.15
N THR A 60 -4.10 20.77 5.10
CA THR A 60 -5.38 21.49 5.00
C THR A 60 -5.45 22.46 3.83
N GLU A 61 -4.30 22.92 3.34
CA GLU A 61 -4.20 23.83 2.19
C GLU A 61 -4.50 23.15 0.84
N TRP A 62 -4.59 21.81 0.81
CA TRP A 62 -4.84 20.99 -0.39
C TRP A 62 -6.20 20.29 -0.35
N LYS A 63 -7.09 20.73 0.56
CA LYS A 63 -8.47 20.21 0.74
C LYS A 63 -9.52 21.17 0.16
N SER A 64 -9.17 21.96 -0.86
CA SER A 64 -10.14 22.87 -1.48
C SER A 64 -10.95 22.14 -2.57
N GLU A 65 -12.20 22.56 -2.77
CA GLU A 65 -13.02 22.06 -3.90
C GLU A 65 -12.36 22.34 -5.26
N GLU A 66 -11.54 23.40 -5.33
CA GLU A 66 -10.76 23.76 -6.51
C GLU A 66 -9.63 22.76 -6.78
N ASP A 67 -9.01 22.19 -5.74
CA ASP A 67 -8.00 21.13 -5.89
C ASP A 67 -8.65 19.81 -6.34
N ASP A 68 -9.81 19.45 -5.78
CA ASP A 68 -10.55 18.24 -6.18
C ASP A 68 -10.97 18.30 -7.65
N GLU A 69 -11.37 19.47 -8.17
CA GLU A 69 -11.72 19.66 -9.60
C GLU A 69 -10.49 19.59 -10.52
N LEU A 70 -9.33 20.07 -10.08
CA LEU A 70 -8.12 20.15 -10.93
C LEU A 70 -7.38 18.81 -11.06
N TYR A 71 -7.58 17.90 -10.11
CA TYR A 71 -6.85 16.62 -10.02
C TYR A 71 -7.76 15.38 -10.13
N ALA A 72 -9.06 15.53 -10.38
CA ALA A 72 -10.01 14.42 -10.47
C ALA A 72 -9.73 13.41 -11.61
N ASP A 73 -8.99 13.82 -12.63
CA ASP A 73 -8.73 13.06 -13.86
C ASP A 73 -7.25 12.68 -14.08
N LEU A 74 -6.41 12.87 -13.06
CA LEU A 74 -4.98 12.54 -13.03
C LEU A 74 -4.67 11.12 -12.51
#